data_AF-A0A2G8XQU6-F1
#
_entry.id   AF-A0A2G8XQU6-F1
#
_cell.length_a   1.000
_cell.length_b   1.000
_cell.length_c   1.000
_cell.angle_alpha   90.00
_cell.angle_beta   90.00
_cell.angle_gamma   90.00
#
_symmetry.space_group_name_H-M   'P 1'
#
loop_
_entity.id
_entity.type
_entity.pdbx_description
1 polymer ?
#
loop_
_entity_poly.entity_id
_entity_poly.type
_entity_poly.pdbx_seq_one_letter_code
_entity_poly.pdbx_strand_id
1 'polypeptide(L)'
;AMKNLSQESFRSACLQMDADMRADTLKGGSTGLMVIIEKVDDPESRDGIYFNVHAANVGDSRGLILHSDGTYTIMSKDHKPTAEVERERIKRAGGFLLRRLGVWRVDGRLALSRAFGDFALKDRLDMKPNEQKVVALPDVNVFKAKPGDIILMGCDGIFERPEMNWHFVASLLKEELERTGGGLAEIAYRILESAFMLGSRDNVSIMLTKLVKRPIRNTQVKRFDYSFTGERYVLPSEVPVNMPTDRKSGRFGTGEDMLVTLF
;
A
#
# COMPACT_ATOMS: atom_id res chain seq x y z
N ALA A 1 -23.43 5.66 -11.23
CA ALA A 1 -23.61 6.29 -9.91
C ALA A 1 -22.24 6.71 -9.39
N MET A 2 -22.10 7.92 -8.83
CA MET A 2 -20.85 8.36 -8.20
C MET A 2 -20.50 7.36 -7.08
N LYS A 3 -19.30 6.82 -7.09
CA LYS A 3 -18.90 5.80 -6.11
C LYS A 3 -18.78 6.45 -4.72
N ASN A 4 -19.41 5.85 -3.71
CA ASN A 4 -19.30 6.30 -2.34
C ASN A 4 -17.88 5.99 -1.80
N LEU A 5 -17.04 7.01 -1.69
CA LEU A 5 -15.67 6.93 -1.14
C LEU A 5 -15.59 7.33 0.34
N SER A 6 -16.69 7.26 1.08
CA SER A 6 -16.68 7.51 2.53
C SER A 6 -15.84 6.47 3.30
N GLN A 7 -15.35 6.84 4.47
CA GLN A 7 -14.63 5.91 5.35
C GLN A 7 -15.47 4.66 5.68
N GLU A 8 -16.78 4.81 5.83
CA GLU A 8 -17.71 3.69 6.10
C GLU A 8 -17.79 2.71 4.93
N SER A 9 -17.74 3.22 3.69
CA SER A 9 -17.70 2.40 2.48
C SER A 9 -16.44 1.54 2.44
N PHE A 10 -15.26 2.13 2.68
CA PHE A 10 -14.00 1.38 2.79
C PHE A 10 -14.04 0.33 3.90
N ARG A 11 -14.53 0.71 5.09
CA ARG A 11 -14.64 -0.22 6.23
C ARG A 11 -15.55 -1.40 5.92
N SER A 12 -16.72 -1.14 5.34
CA SER A 12 -17.68 -2.17 4.97
C SER A 12 -17.11 -3.09 3.89
N ALA A 13 -16.44 -2.52 2.87
CA ALA A 13 -15.81 -3.29 1.81
C ALA A 13 -14.69 -4.20 2.32
N CYS A 14 -13.82 -3.73 3.22
CA CYS A 14 -12.77 -4.57 3.80
C CYS A 14 -13.33 -5.69 4.68
N LEU A 15 -14.35 -5.40 5.50
CA LEU A 15 -15.00 -6.43 6.31
C LEU A 15 -15.73 -7.47 5.45
N GLN A 16 -16.36 -7.03 4.36
CA GLN A 16 -16.99 -7.95 3.40
C GLN A 16 -15.95 -8.83 2.70
N MET A 17 -14.85 -8.23 2.22
CA MET A 17 -13.74 -8.98 1.61
C MET A 17 -13.17 -10.03 2.56
N ASP A 18 -12.99 -9.69 3.84
CA ASP A 18 -12.52 -10.63 4.86
C ASP A 18 -13.52 -11.78 5.11
N ALA A 19 -14.82 -11.49 5.08
CA ALA A 19 -15.88 -12.49 5.20
C ALA A 19 -15.91 -13.42 3.97
N ASP A 20 -15.74 -12.88 2.76
CA ASP A 20 -15.68 -13.66 1.52
C ASP A 20 -14.45 -14.57 1.54
N MET A 21 -13.28 -14.06 1.93
CA MET A 21 -12.07 -14.87 2.12
C MET A 21 -12.26 -16.01 3.13
N ARG A 22 -13.09 -15.81 4.17
CA ARG A 22 -13.42 -16.84 5.15
C ARG A 22 -14.31 -17.92 4.54
N ALA A 23 -15.29 -17.53 3.72
CA ALA A 23 -16.16 -18.45 3.01
C ALA A 23 -15.38 -19.31 1.99
N ASP A 24 -14.37 -18.73 1.35
CA ASP A 24 -13.46 -19.42 0.42
C ASP A 24 -12.43 -20.33 1.11
N THR A 25 -12.46 -20.42 2.45
CA THR A 25 -11.57 -21.27 3.27
C THR A 25 -10.08 -21.01 3.06
N LEU A 26 -9.71 -19.78 2.70
CA LEU A 26 -8.32 -19.38 2.52
C LEU A 26 -7.55 -19.52 3.84
N LYS A 27 -6.33 -20.06 3.75
CA LYS A 27 -5.41 -20.18 4.89
C LYS A 27 -4.43 -19.01 4.90
N GLY A 28 -4.09 -18.55 6.11
CA GLY A 28 -3.14 -17.47 6.33
C GLY A 28 -3.81 -16.10 6.42
N GLY A 29 -3.02 -15.06 6.28
CA GLY A 29 -3.48 -13.67 6.32
C GLY A 29 -2.59 -12.76 5.47
N SER A 30 -3.06 -11.55 5.25
CA SER A 30 -2.38 -10.53 4.46
C SER A 30 -2.61 -9.15 5.05
N THR A 31 -1.62 -8.27 4.89
CA THR A 31 -1.83 -6.83 4.97
C THR A 31 -2.56 -6.34 3.72
N GLY A 32 -2.99 -5.09 3.73
CA GLY A 32 -3.49 -4.42 2.53
C GLY A 32 -3.40 -2.91 2.67
N LEU A 33 -2.75 -2.26 1.69
CA LEU A 33 -2.75 -0.82 1.52
C LEU A 33 -3.44 -0.50 0.19
N MET A 34 -4.68 -0.01 0.29
CA MET A 34 -5.48 0.37 -0.86
C MET A 34 -5.38 1.87 -1.10
N VAL A 35 -5.10 2.26 -2.34
CA VAL A 35 -5.11 3.67 -2.74
C VAL A 35 -6.08 3.88 -3.91
N ILE A 36 -7.02 4.81 -3.72
CA ILE A 36 -7.92 5.29 -4.76
C ILE A 36 -7.55 6.73 -5.10
N ILE A 37 -7.32 6.98 -6.39
CA ILE A 37 -6.97 8.30 -6.92
C ILE A 37 -8.19 8.87 -7.64
N GLU A 38 -8.71 9.96 -7.10
CA GLU A 38 -9.82 10.73 -7.66
C GLU A 38 -9.28 12.06 -8.22
N LYS A 39 -9.50 12.28 -9.51
CA LYS A 39 -9.17 13.57 -10.15
C LYS A 39 -10.24 14.60 -9.80
N VAL A 40 -9.81 15.78 -9.35
CA VAL A 40 -10.69 16.91 -9.06
C VAL A 40 -10.30 18.09 -9.93
N ASP A 41 -11.26 18.67 -10.64
CA ASP A 41 -11.04 19.91 -11.39
C ASP A 41 -10.92 21.09 -10.42
N ASP A 42 -9.89 21.89 -10.61
CA ASP A 42 -9.59 23.07 -9.80
C ASP A 42 -9.05 24.17 -10.73
N PRO A 43 -9.96 24.89 -11.43
CA PRO A 43 -9.59 25.87 -12.44
C PRO A 43 -8.71 27.02 -11.91
N GLU A 44 -8.72 27.26 -10.59
CA GLU A 44 -7.93 28.30 -9.94
C GLU A 44 -6.50 27.85 -9.63
N SER A 45 -6.25 26.54 -9.56
CA SER A 45 -4.91 25.99 -9.37
C SER A 45 -4.03 26.13 -10.61
N ARG A 46 -2.70 26.17 -10.40
CA ARG A 46 -1.68 26.21 -11.47
C ARG A 46 -1.91 25.14 -12.54
N ASP A 47 -2.30 23.94 -12.13
CA ASP A 47 -2.48 22.81 -13.04
C ASP A 47 -3.91 22.65 -13.54
N GLY A 48 -4.86 23.44 -13.05
CA GLY A 48 -6.29 23.32 -13.36
C GLY A 48 -6.96 22.11 -12.72
N ILE A 49 -6.21 21.27 -11.99
CA ILE A 49 -6.65 20.03 -11.34
C ILE A 49 -5.80 19.75 -10.10
N TYR A 50 -6.35 18.96 -9.18
CA TYR A 50 -5.59 18.22 -8.17
C TYR A 50 -6.15 16.80 -8.03
N PHE A 51 -5.53 15.98 -7.17
CA PHE A 51 -5.97 14.62 -6.88
C PHE A 51 -6.31 14.47 -5.39
N ASN A 52 -7.46 13.87 -5.10
CA ASN A 52 -7.73 13.26 -3.81
C ASN A 52 -7.16 11.84 -3.83
N VAL A 53 -6.26 11.55 -2.90
CA VAL A 53 -5.65 10.24 -2.69
C VAL A 53 -6.25 9.63 -1.44
N HIS A 54 -7.20 8.73 -1.62
CA HIS A 54 -7.85 7.99 -0.54
C HIS A 54 -7.01 6.76 -0.21
N ALA A 55 -6.39 6.74 0.96
CA ALA A 55 -5.58 5.61 1.43
C ALA A 55 -6.31 4.86 2.55
N ALA A 56 -6.47 3.55 2.39
CA ALA A 56 -7.05 2.65 3.38
C ALA A 56 -6.02 1.57 3.75
N ASN A 57 -5.53 1.59 5.00
CA ASN A 57 -4.48 0.70 5.47
C ASN A 57 -5.03 -0.37 6.43
N VAL A 58 -4.66 -1.63 6.23
CA VAL A 58 -4.86 -2.78 7.13
C VAL A 58 -3.52 -3.49 7.29
N GLY A 59 -2.93 -3.46 8.48
CA GLY A 59 -1.58 -4.01 8.73
C GLY A 59 -0.48 -2.94 8.71
N ASP A 60 0.71 -3.32 8.26
CA ASP A 60 1.94 -2.49 8.30
C ASP A 60 2.63 -2.31 6.94
N SER A 61 1.89 -2.49 5.85
CA SER A 61 2.25 -1.89 4.57
C SER A 61 2.31 -0.36 4.70
N ARG A 62 3.26 0.23 4.00
CA ARG A 62 3.64 1.64 4.14
C ARG A 62 3.46 2.39 2.83
N GLY A 63 2.95 3.62 2.92
CA GLY A 63 2.83 4.49 1.77
C GLY A 63 3.16 5.94 2.07
N LEU A 64 3.70 6.64 1.08
CA LEU A 64 3.96 8.08 1.11
C LEU A 64 3.65 8.72 -0.25
N ILE A 65 3.40 10.03 -0.23
CA ILE A 65 3.36 10.90 -1.41
C ILE A 65 4.63 11.74 -1.37
N LEU A 66 5.47 11.65 -2.40
CA LEU A 66 6.54 12.60 -2.64
C LEU A 66 5.99 13.75 -3.50
N HIS A 67 6.04 14.96 -2.95
CA HIS A 67 5.59 16.16 -3.64
C HIS A 67 6.69 16.70 -4.56
N SER A 68 6.27 17.40 -5.61
CA SER A 68 7.18 17.98 -6.60
C SER A 68 8.13 19.05 -6.03
N ASP A 69 7.85 19.58 -4.84
CA ASP A 69 8.73 20.50 -4.10
C ASP A 69 9.79 19.76 -3.24
N GLY A 70 9.77 18.43 -3.24
CA GLY A 70 10.68 17.57 -2.49
C GLY A 70 10.24 17.28 -1.05
N THR A 71 9.10 17.82 -0.59
CA THR A 71 8.49 17.40 0.68
C THR A 71 7.75 16.07 0.51
N TYR A 72 7.42 15.38 1.61
CA TYR A 72 6.66 14.14 1.55
C TYR A 72 5.58 14.07 2.63
N THR A 73 4.49 13.37 2.30
CA THR A 73 3.36 13.11 3.20
C THR A 73 3.21 11.61 3.42
N ILE A 74 3.19 11.15 4.67
CA ILE A 74 2.98 9.75 5.03
C ILE A 74 1.48 9.43 4.93
N MET A 75 1.13 8.35 4.24
CA MET A 75 -0.26 7.96 3.97
C MET A 75 -0.81 6.89 4.93
N SER A 76 0.06 6.12 5.58
CA SER A 76 -0.34 5.00 6.43
C SER A 76 0.42 4.96 7.75
N LYS A 77 -0.18 4.27 8.73
CA LYS A 77 0.40 4.02 10.05
C LYS A 77 0.30 2.52 10.34
N ASP A 78 1.41 1.94 10.78
CA ASP A 78 1.47 0.52 11.11
C ASP A 78 0.47 0.13 12.21
N HIS A 79 -0.27 -0.95 11.97
CA HIS A 79 -1.15 -1.57 12.94
C HIS A 79 -0.40 -2.57 13.84
N LYS A 80 0.34 -2.02 14.80
CA LYS A 80 1.08 -2.83 15.78
C LYS A 80 0.21 -3.19 16.99
N PRO A 81 0.24 -4.44 17.49
CA PRO A 81 -0.52 -4.86 18.68
C PRO A 81 -0.26 -4.04 19.94
N THR A 82 0.89 -3.39 20.04
CA THR A 82 1.28 -2.54 21.18
C THR A 82 0.65 -1.16 21.17
N ALA A 83 0.04 -0.73 20.07
CA ALA A 83 -0.67 0.55 20.03
C ALA A 83 -1.88 0.50 20.98
N GLU A 84 -2.10 1.55 21.77
CA GLU A 84 -3.07 1.53 22.87
C GLU A 84 -4.48 1.10 22.44
N VAL A 85 -5.00 1.71 21.36
CA VAL A 85 -6.33 1.39 20.81
C VAL A 85 -6.44 -0.08 20.38
N GLU A 86 -5.36 -0.62 19.79
CA GLU A 86 -5.29 -2.00 19.32
C GLU A 86 -5.20 -2.97 20.51
N ARG A 87 -4.34 -2.67 21.48
CA ARG A 87 -4.14 -3.47 22.69
C ARG A 87 -5.42 -3.60 23.50
N GLU A 88 -6.16 -2.50 23.67
CA GLU A 88 -7.42 -2.51 24.39
C GLU A 88 -8.50 -3.31 23.65
N ARG A 89 -8.57 -3.23 22.31
CA ARG A 89 -9.44 -4.12 21.52
C ARG A 89 -9.08 -5.59 21.71
N ILE A 90 -7.79 -5.92 21.57
CA ILE A 90 -7.28 -7.30 21.74
C ILE A 90 -7.65 -7.85 23.11
N LYS A 91 -7.44 -7.06 24.17
CA LYS A 91 -7.77 -7.44 25.55
C LYS A 91 -9.27 -7.64 25.75
N ARG A 92 -10.11 -6.73 25.23
CA ARG A 92 -11.58 -6.89 25.27
C ARG A 92 -12.04 -8.14 24.53
N ALA A 93 -11.35 -8.51 23.45
CA ALA A 93 -11.58 -9.76 22.71
C ALA A 93 -11.01 -11.01 23.40
N GLY A 94 -10.54 -10.91 24.64
CA GLY A 94 -9.98 -12.02 25.42
C GLY A 94 -8.61 -12.48 24.92
N GLY A 95 -7.94 -11.69 24.10
CA GLY A 95 -6.57 -11.93 23.66
C GLY A 95 -5.54 -11.30 24.58
N PHE A 96 -4.27 -11.65 24.36
CA PHE A 96 -3.14 -11.09 25.10
C PHE A 96 -1.96 -10.84 24.17
N LEU A 97 -0.99 -10.04 24.63
CA LEU A 97 0.27 -9.85 23.92
C LEU A 97 1.36 -10.70 24.56
N LEU A 98 2.08 -11.46 23.74
CA LEU A 98 3.25 -12.22 24.14
C LEU A 98 4.45 -11.79 23.32
N ARG A 99 5.55 -11.42 23.99
CA ARG A 99 6.81 -11.06 23.32
C ARG A 99 7.60 -12.33 22.98
N ARG A 100 7.89 -12.55 21.71
CA ARG A 100 8.72 -13.66 21.20
C ARG A 100 9.79 -13.13 20.27
N LEU A 101 11.05 -13.52 20.50
CA LEU A 101 12.20 -13.05 19.71
C LEU A 101 12.23 -11.52 19.56
N GLY A 102 11.95 -10.80 20.64
CA GLY A 102 11.93 -9.34 20.65
C GLY A 102 10.64 -8.67 20.15
N VAL A 103 9.76 -9.39 19.44
CA VAL A 103 8.54 -8.86 18.79
C VAL A 103 7.28 -9.21 19.59
N TRP A 104 6.37 -8.24 19.75
CA TRP A 104 5.07 -8.45 20.39
C TRP A 104 4.08 -9.10 19.43
N ARG A 105 3.39 -10.15 19.91
CA ARG A 105 2.44 -10.92 19.09
C ARG A 105 1.11 -11.14 19.81
N VAL A 106 0.01 -11.01 19.07
CA VAL A 106 -1.35 -11.35 19.51
C VAL A 106 -1.43 -12.85 19.75
N ASP A 107 -1.76 -13.24 20.98
CA ASP A 107 -1.79 -14.61 21.48
C ASP A 107 -0.50 -15.40 21.20
N GLY A 108 0.64 -14.70 21.07
CA GLY A 108 1.92 -15.29 20.68
C GLY A 108 2.03 -15.73 19.22
N ARG A 109 1.05 -15.40 18.37
CA ARG A 109 0.94 -15.85 16.98
C ARG A 109 1.30 -14.76 15.97
N LEU A 110 0.49 -13.71 15.89
CA LEU A 110 0.59 -12.68 14.83
C LEU A 110 1.23 -11.38 15.35
N ALA A 111 2.19 -10.82 14.62
CA ALA A 111 2.86 -9.56 14.99
C ALA A 111 2.08 -8.30 14.58
N LEU A 112 0.89 -8.47 14.01
CA LEU A 112 -0.02 -7.43 13.54
C LEU A 112 -1.30 -7.46 14.35
N SER A 113 -1.93 -6.29 14.52
CA SER A 113 -3.26 -6.18 15.12
C SER A 113 -4.37 -6.11 14.09
N ARG A 114 -4.05 -5.80 12.84
CA ARG A 114 -5.02 -5.74 11.74
C ARG A 114 -4.46 -6.48 10.53
N ALA A 115 -5.27 -7.33 9.93
CA ALA A 115 -4.94 -8.14 8.76
C ALA A 115 -6.24 -8.67 8.14
N PHE A 116 -6.22 -8.96 6.85
CA PHE A 116 -7.18 -9.87 6.20
C PHE A 116 -6.81 -11.31 6.51
N GLY A 117 -7.79 -12.22 6.57
CA GLY A 117 -7.54 -13.61 6.93
C GLY A 117 -7.29 -13.80 8.43
N ASP A 118 -6.34 -14.67 8.79
CA ASP A 118 -5.98 -14.99 10.18
C ASP A 118 -7.20 -15.34 11.06
N PHE A 119 -8.16 -16.09 10.51
CA PHE A 119 -9.48 -16.31 11.11
C PHE A 119 -9.46 -16.99 12.49
N ALA A 120 -8.36 -17.67 12.83
CA ALA A 120 -8.15 -18.22 14.18
C ALA A 120 -7.95 -17.15 15.27
N LEU A 121 -7.82 -15.87 14.90
CA LEU A 121 -7.82 -14.71 15.78
C LEU A 121 -9.10 -13.85 15.61
N LYS A 122 -10.10 -14.39 14.88
CA LYS A 122 -11.38 -13.77 14.50
C LYS A 122 -12.57 -14.71 14.72
N ASP A 123 -12.51 -15.54 15.74
CA ASP A 123 -13.44 -16.65 16.00
C ASP A 123 -14.38 -16.42 17.19
N ARG A 124 -14.40 -15.20 17.78
CA ARG A 124 -15.33 -14.85 18.85
C ARG A 124 -16.74 -14.67 18.29
N LEU A 125 -17.59 -15.66 18.49
CA LEU A 125 -18.99 -15.69 18.03
C LEU A 125 -19.86 -14.61 18.68
N ASP A 126 -19.49 -14.16 19.87
CA ASP A 126 -20.20 -13.16 20.66
C ASP A 126 -19.76 -11.71 20.35
N MET A 127 -18.86 -11.51 19.38
CA MET A 127 -18.30 -10.21 19.04
C MET A 127 -18.43 -9.91 17.55
N LYS A 128 -18.59 -8.63 17.20
CA LYS A 128 -18.67 -8.22 15.80
C LYS A 128 -17.33 -8.40 15.07
N PRO A 129 -17.31 -8.51 13.73
CA PRO A 129 -16.07 -8.63 12.96
C PRO A 129 -15.02 -7.53 13.24
N ASN A 130 -15.47 -6.32 13.56
CA ASN A 130 -14.60 -5.18 13.88
C ASN A 130 -14.16 -5.10 15.36
N GLU A 131 -14.56 -6.08 16.18
CA GLU A 131 -14.25 -6.13 17.62
C GLU A 131 -13.38 -7.35 17.98
N GLN A 132 -12.98 -8.14 16.98
CA GLN A 132 -12.11 -9.31 17.14
C GLN A 132 -10.68 -8.93 17.58
N LYS A 133 -9.87 -9.93 17.96
CA LYS A 133 -8.46 -9.71 18.36
C LYS A 133 -7.67 -9.08 17.21
N VAL A 134 -7.77 -9.68 16.03
CA VAL A 134 -7.28 -9.13 14.76
C VAL A 134 -8.48 -8.70 13.93
N VAL A 135 -8.42 -7.57 13.25
CA VAL A 135 -9.54 -7.06 12.45
C VAL A 135 -9.10 -6.67 11.04
N ALA A 136 -9.96 -6.88 10.05
CA ALA A 136 -9.78 -6.37 8.69
C ALA A 136 -10.40 -4.96 8.54
N LEU A 137 -10.21 -4.11 9.55
CA LEU A 137 -10.78 -2.76 9.57
C LEU A 137 -9.71 -1.75 9.16
N PRO A 138 -9.88 -1.00 8.05
CA PRO A 138 -8.89 -0.05 7.60
C PRO A 138 -8.90 1.23 8.43
N ASP A 139 -7.71 1.82 8.60
CA ASP A 139 -7.57 3.26 8.83
C ASP A 139 -7.62 3.97 7.48
N VAL A 140 -8.57 4.89 7.32
CA VAL A 140 -8.89 5.54 6.03
C VAL A 140 -8.61 7.04 6.13
N ASN A 141 -7.74 7.55 5.27
CA ASN A 141 -7.36 8.96 5.22
C ASN A 141 -7.39 9.47 3.77
N VAL A 142 -7.63 10.78 3.60
CA VAL A 142 -7.64 11.43 2.28
C VAL A 142 -6.56 12.49 2.26
N PHE A 143 -5.70 12.43 1.25
CA PHE A 143 -4.59 13.35 1.04
C PHE A 143 -4.78 14.11 -0.27
N LYS A 144 -4.24 15.33 -0.35
CA LYS A 144 -4.19 16.09 -1.60
C LYS A 144 -2.85 15.87 -2.28
N ALA A 145 -2.87 15.63 -3.58
CA ALA A 145 -1.68 15.55 -4.42
C ALA A 145 -1.88 16.35 -5.70
N LYS A 146 -0.79 16.72 -6.36
CA LYS A 146 -0.79 17.52 -7.59
C LYS A 146 -0.17 16.75 -8.75
N PRO A 147 -0.42 17.15 -10.01
CA PRO A 147 0.34 16.65 -11.13
C PRO A 147 1.85 16.81 -10.89
N GLY A 148 2.61 15.74 -11.12
CA GLY A 148 4.04 15.67 -10.84
C GLY A 148 4.38 14.85 -9.59
N ASP A 149 3.48 14.81 -8.60
CA ASP A 149 3.69 14.07 -7.36
C ASP A 149 3.74 12.55 -7.61
N ILE A 150 4.45 11.84 -6.73
CA ILE A 150 4.66 10.39 -6.84
C ILE A 150 4.13 9.71 -5.58
N ILE A 151 3.26 8.73 -5.77
CA ILE A 151 2.79 7.84 -4.72
C ILE A 151 3.72 6.63 -4.68
N LEU A 152 4.30 6.37 -3.51
CA LEU A 152 5.04 5.15 -3.19
C LEU A 152 4.21 4.31 -2.22
N MET A 153 4.06 3.03 -2.53
CA MET A 153 3.55 2.00 -1.62
C MET A 153 4.56 0.87 -1.54
N GLY A 154 4.73 0.28 -0.36
CA GLY A 154 5.66 -0.82 -0.15
C GLY A 154 5.35 -1.63 1.09
N CYS A 155 5.87 -2.85 1.15
CA CYS A 155 5.75 -3.70 2.33
C CYS A 155 6.74 -3.25 3.41
N ASP A 156 6.55 -3.77 4.62
CA ASP A 156 7.45 -3.55 5.75
C ASP A 156 8.89 -4.02 5.48
N GLY A 157 9.10 -5.00 4.60
CA GLY A 157 10.42 -5.43 4.15
C GLY A 157 11.31 -4.31 3.59
N ILE A 158 10.74 -3.24 3.01
CA ILE A 158 11.52 -2.04 2.62
C ILE A 158 12.08 -1.34 3.87
N PHE A 159 11.30 -1.30 4.94
CA PHE A 159 11.53 -0.49 6.14
C PHE A 159 11.98 -1.32 7.36
N GLU A 160 12.34 -2.59 7.17
CA GLU A 160 12.76 -3.51 8.25
C GLU A 160 14.01 -2.96 8.97
N ARG A 161 14.92 -2.36 8.20
CA ARG A 161 16.17 -1.79 8.68
C ARG A 161 15.96 -0.35 9.15
N PRO A 162 16.43 0.04 10.36
CA PRO A 162 16.25 1.41 10.89
C PRO A 162 16.76 2.52 9.97
N GLU A 163 17.77 2.21 9.16
CA GLU A 163 18.36 3.09 8.16
C GLU A 163 17.36 3.40 7.02
N MET A 164 16.53 2.42 6.64
CA MET A 164 15.47 2.55 5.63
C MET A 164 14.20 3.21 6.22
N ASN A 165 14.35 4.33 6.94
CA ASN A 165 13.23 5.08 7.48
C ASN A 165 12.55 5.96 6.41
N TRP A 166 11.41 6.57 6.77
CA TRP A 166 10.62 7.44 5.88
C TRP A 166 11.44 8.53 5.20
N HIS A 167 12.33 9.18 5.96
CA HIS A 167 13.15 10.27 5.43
C HIS A 167 14.15 9.74 4.41
N PHE A 168 14.86 8.65 4.72
CA PHE A 168 15.82 8.04 3.79
C PHE A 168 15.15 7.60 2.48
N VAL A 169 14.02 6.89 2.56
CA VAL A 169 13.30 6.40 1.38
C VAL A 169 12.77 7.56 0.53
N ALA A 170 12.23 8.62 1.14
CA ALA A 170 11.76 9.80 0.41
C ALA A 170 12.91 10.57 -0.26
N SER A 171 14.06 10.73 0.42
CA SER A 171 15.26 11.36 -0.14
C SER A 171 15.82 10.54 -1.31
N LEU A 172 15.93 9.22 -1.16
CA LEU A 172 16.39 8.33 -2.24
C LEU A 172 15.46 8.39 -3.45
N LEU A 173 14.14 8.35 -3.25
CA LEU A 173 13.15 8.51 -4.32
C LEU A 173 13.33 9.84 -5.05
N LYS A 174 13.58 10.95 -4.33
CA LYS A 174 13.81 12.27 -4.91
C LYS A 174 15.09 12.34 -5.72
N GLU A 175 16.22 11.93 -5.15
CA GLU A 175 17.53 11.95 -5.80
C GLU A 175 17.55 11.09 -7.06
N GLU A 176 16.96 9.90 -7.00
CA GLU A 176 16.87 9.00 -8.14
C GLU A 176 15.90 9.52 -9.21
N LEU A 177 14.86 10.27 -8.84
CA LEU A 177 13.98 10.93 -9.79
C LEU A 177 14.73 11.97 -10.63
N GLU A 178 15.57 12.78 -9.99
CA GLU A 178 16.41 13.78 -10.65
C GLU A 178 17.48 13.10 -11.53
N ARG A 179 18.17 12.09 -10.99
CA ARG A 179 19.25 11.37 -11.68
C ARG A 179 18.79 10.61 -12.93
N THR A 180 17.63 9.95 -12.85
CA THR A 180 17.11 9.11 -13.94
C THR A 180 16.25 9.88 -14.94
N GLY A 181 15.95 11.17 -14.67
CA GLY A 181 15.01 11.94 -15.47
C GLY A 181 13.57 11.39 -15.42
N GLY A 182 13.19 10.71 -14.33
CA GLY A 182 11.84 10.15 -14.16
C GLY A 182 11.69 8.64 -14.40
N GLY A 183 12.77 7.86 -14.40
CA GLY A 183 12.77 6.41 -14.62
C GLY A 183 12.23 5.63 -13.41
N LEU A 184 10.91 5.49 -13.29
CA LEU A 184 10.27 4.84 -12.13
C LEU A 184 10.72 3.38 -11.89
N ALA A 185 11.04 2.63 -12.94
CA ALA A 185 11.50 1.24 -12.79
C ALA A 185 12.89 1.18 -12.15
N GLU A 186 13.80 2.04 -12.61
CA GLU A 186 15.13 2.22 -12.06
C GLU A 186 15.07 2.69 -10.60
N ILE A 187 14.20 3.66 -10.30
CA ILE A 187 14.02 4.15 -8.93
C ILE A 187 13.49 3.03 -8.02
N ALA A 188 12.48 2.29 -8.46
CA ALA A 188 11.94 1.14 -7.71
C ALA A 188 13.04 0.11 -7.42
N TYR A 189 13.84 -0.26 -8.43
CA TYR A 189 14.97 -1.16 -8.26
C TYR A 189 15.98 -0.65 -7.24
N ARG A 190 16.36 0.64 -7.29
CA ARG A 190 17.32 1.23 -6.33
C ARG A 190 16.82 1.19 -4.89
N ILE A 191 15.52 1.38 -4.66
CA ILE A 191 14.94 1.27 -3.32
C ILE A 191 14.95 -0.20 -2.85
N LEU A 192 14.60 -1.14 -3.72
CA LEU A 192 14.64 -2.58 -3.42
C LEU A 192 16.07 -3.05 -3.11
N GLU A 193 17.03 -2.66 -3.96
CA GLU A 193 18.46 -2.94 -3.80
C GLU A 193 18.98 -2.35 -2.49
N SER A 194 18.61 -1.12 -2.14
CA SER A 194 19.01 -0.50 -0.88
C SER A 194 18.48 -1.26 0.34
N ALA A 195 17.20 -1.69 0.31
CA ALA A 195 16.61 -2.51 1.37
C ALA A 195 17.38 -3.83 1.55
N PHE A 196 17.67 -4.50 0.43
CA PHE A 196 18.42 -5.76 0.41
C PHE A 196 19.85 -5.59 0.93
N MET A 197 20.58 -4.59 0.43
CA MET A 197 21.98 -4.34 0.79
C MET A 197 22.14 -3.92 2.26
N LEU A 198 21.15 -3.23 2.83
CA LEU A 198 21.09 -2.91 4.26
C LEU A 198 20.69 -4.10 5.13
N GLY A 199 20.40 -5.26 4.51
CA GLY A 199 20.20 -6.54 5.18
C GLY A 199 18.75 -6.85 5.53
N SER A 200 17.78 -6.31 4.78
CA SER A 200 16.40 -6.80 4.84
C SER A 200 16.37 -8.30 4.55
N ARG A 201 15.64 -9.06 5.37
CA ARG A 201 15.49 -10.52 5.25
C ARG A 201 14.07 -10.93 4.86
N ASP A 202 13.19 -9.96 4.69
CA ASP A 202 11.81 -10.18 4.29
C ASP A 202 11.63 -10.11 2.78
N ASN A 203 10.43 -10.45 2.30
CA ASN A 203 10.00 -10.13 0.96
C ASN A 203 9.91 -8.60 0.81
N VAL A 204 10.52 -8.07 -0.25
CA VAL A 204 10.54 -6.64 -0.53
C VAL A 204 9.75 -6.38 -1.81
N SER A 205 8.70 -5.58 -1.70
CA SER A 205 7.81 -5.21 -2.81
C SER A 205 7.53 -3.71 -2.74
N ILE A 206 7.52 -3.06 -3.91
CA ILE A 206 7.30 -1.62 -4.05
C ILE A 206 6.41 -1.34 -5.25
N MET A 207 5.59 -0.30 -5.14
CA MET A 207 4.84 0.25 -6.25
C MET A 207 4.99 1.77 -6.28
N LEU A 208 5.35 2.30 -7.46
CA LEU A 208 5.47 3.73 -7.70
C LEU A 208 4.43 4.17 -8.74
N THR A 209 3.67 5.22 -8.42
CA THR A 209 2.68 5.82 -9.30
C THR A 209 2.93 7.32 -9.43
N LYS A 210 3.33 7.78 -10.62
CA LYS A 210 3.46 9.21 -10.94
C LYS A 210 2.11 9.77 -11.39
N LEU A 211 1.67 10.83 -10.72
CA LEU A 211 0.44 11.55 -11.07
C LEU A 211 0.72 12.50 -12.23
N VAL A 212 -0.11 12.44 -13.28
CA VAL A 212 0.08 13.23 -14.50
C VAL A 212 -1.18 14.01 -14.83
N LYS A 213 -1.00 15.23 -15.34
CA LYS A 213 -2.11 16.14 -15.68
C LYS A 213 -3.02 15.60 -16.79
N ARG A 214 -2.44 14.88 -17.76
CA ARG A 214 -3.15 14.34 -18.93
C ARG A 214 -3.01 12.82 -18.97
N PRO A 215 -4.09 12.09 -19.31
CA PRO A 215 -4.02 10.64 -19.48
C PRO A 215 -2.97 10.22 -20.51
N ILE A 216 -2.21 9.17 -20.20
CA ILE A 216 -1.29 8.54 -21.14
C ILE A 216 -2.08 7.57 -22.02
N ARG A 217 -2.25 7.90 -23.31
CA ARG A 217 -3.06 7.09 -24.24
C ARG A 217 -2.35 5.83 -24.75
N ASN A 218 -1.02 5.90 -24.88
CA ASN A 218 -0.21 4.79 -25.39
C ASN A 218 0.60 4.18 -24.24
N THR A 219 0.01 3.21 -23.54
CA THR A 219 0.69 2.50 -22.46
C THR A 219 1.38 1.25 -22.99
N GLN A 220 2.64 1.05 -22.62
CA GLN A 220 3.36 -0.20 -22.82
C GLN A 220 3.60 -0.86 -21.48
N VAL A 221 3.34 -2.17 -21.39
CA VAL A 221 3.78 -2.98 -20.25
C VAL A 221 5.11 -3.58 -20.62
N LYS A 222 6.10 -3.33 -19.77
CA LYS A 222 7.44 -3.89 -19.91
C LYS A 222 7.76 -4.63 -18.62
N ARG A 223 8.24 -5.85 -18.76
CA ARG A 223 8.85 -6.59 -17.66
C ARG A 223 10.35 -6.38 -17.73
N PHE A 224 10.96 -6.17 -16.58
CA PHE A 224 12.40 -5.99 -16.47
C PHE A 224 12.94 -6.91 -15.40
N ASP A 225 14.12 -7.46 -15.67
CA ASP A 225 14.98 -8.06 -14.65
C ASP A 225 16.27 -7.24 -14.57
N TYR A 226 16.97 -7.36 -13.45
CA TYR A 226 18.25 -6.72 -13.22
C TYR A 226 19.31 -7.78 -12.91
N SER A 227 20.49 -7.67 -13.52
CA SER A 227 21.63 -8.51 -13.13
C SER A 227 22.06 -8.22 -11.70
N PHE A 228 22.92 -9.09 -11.18
CA PHE A 228 23.68 -8.82 -9.97
C PHE A 228 24.54 -7.54 -10.06
N THR A 229 24.93 -7.10 -11.27
CA THR A 229 25.67 -5.85 -11.49
C THR A 229 24.76 -4.62 -11.66
N GLY A 230 23.44 -4.79 -11.55
CA GLY A 230 22.46 -3.71 -11.70
C GLY A 230 22.15 -3.32 -13.16
N GLU A 231 22.56 -4.13 -14.13
CA GLU A 231 22.20 -3.94 -15.53
C GLU A 231 20.75 -4.40 -15.77
N ARG A 232 19.97 -3.57 -16.44
CA ARG A 232 18.56 -3.86 -16.75
C ARG A 232 18.43 -4.61 -18.07
N TYR A 233 17.69 -5.71 -18.06
CA TYR A 233 17.27 -6.42 -19.27
C TYR A 233 15.76 -6.40 -19.41
N VAL A 234 15.28 -6.22 -20.65
CA VAL A 234 13.86 -6.25 -20.96
C VAL A 234 13.46 -7.70 -21.22
N LEU A 235 12.47 -8.17 -20.48
CA LEU A 235 11.88 -9.49 -20.68
C LEU A 235 10.59 -9.40 -21.51
N PRO A 236 10.22 -10.49 -22.22
CA PRO A 236 8.90 -10.59 -22.82
C PRO A 236 7.81 -10.38 -21.76
N SER A 237 6.86 -9.51 -22.08
CA SER A 237 5.67 -9.30 -21.24
C SER A 237 4.65 -10.37 -21.56
N GLU A 238 4.21 -11.13 -20.56
CA GLU A 238 3.08 -12.08 -20.68
C GLU A 238 1.73 -11.36 -20.77
N VAL A 239 1.72 -10.05 -20.49
CA VAL A 239 0.53 -9.21 -20.60
C VAL A 239 0.27 -8.86 -22.07
N PRO A 240 -0.87 -9.26 -22.67
CA PRO A 240 -1.16 -8.99 -24.08
C PRO A 240 -1.30 -7.50 -24.39
N VAL A 241 -0.68 -7.05 -25.49
CA VAL A 241 -0.61 -5.63 -25.90
C VAL A 241 -1.98 -5.01 -26.20
N ASN A 242 -3.00 -5.81 -26.49
CA ASN A 242 -4.35 -5.34 -26.86
C ASN A 242 -5.41 -5.49 -25.75
N MET A 243 -5.02 -5.92 -24.54
CA MET A 243 -5.96 -5.98 -23.41
C MET A 243 -6.25 -4.57 -22.84
N PRO A 244 -7.43 -4.31 -22.26
CA PRO A 244 -7.67 -3.07 -21.52
C PRO A 244 -6.70 -2.95 -20.32
N THR A 245 -6.34 -1.70 -19.97
CA THR A 245 -5.26 -1.36 -19.03
C THR A 245 -5.43 -1.98 -17.64
N ASP A 246 -6.67 -2.25 -17.27
CA ASP A 246 -7.05 -2.91 -16.03
C ASP A 246 -6.51 -4.35 -15.93
N ARG A 247 -6.61 -5.12 -17.02
CA ARG A 247 -6.03 -6.46 -17.12
C ARG A 247 -4.51 -6.47 -17.31
N LYS A 248 -3.90 -5.31 -17.57
CA LYS A 248 -2.48 -5.19 -17.91
C LYS A 248 -1.54 -4.91 -16.74
N SER A 249 -2.06 -4.38 -15.64
CA SER A 249 -1.21 -3.69 -14.65
C SER A 249 -1.62 -3.92 -13.19
N GLY A 250 -2.60 -4.79 -12.94
CA GLY A 250 -3.24 -4.90 -11.61
C GLY A 250 -4.05 -3.66 -11.22
N ARG A 251 -4.20 -2.69 -12.14
CA ARG A 251 -5.08 -1.53 -11.99
C ARG A 251 -6.52 -2.00 -12.15
N PHE A 252 -7.44 -1.56 -11.31
CA PHE A 252 -8.86 -1.67 -11.62
C PHE A 252 -9.37 -0.27 -11.96
N GLY A 253 -9.50 0.00 -13.27
CA GLY A 253 -10.15 1.22 -13.77
C GLY A 253 -11.65 1.02 -13.64
N THR A 254 -12.34 1.91 -12.92
CA THR A 254 -13.76 1.71 -12.63
C THR A 254 -14.71 2.62 -13.40
N GLY A 255 -14.17 3.30 -14.42
CA GLY A 255 -14.80 4.36 -15.20
C GLY A 255 -13.78 5.47 -15.52
N GLU A 256 -14.21 6.49 -16.26
CA GLU A 256 -13.33 7.53 -16.86
C GLU A 256 -12.49 8.34 -15.85
N ASP A 257 -12.84 8.35 -14.55
CA ASP A 257 -12.23 9.28 -13.57
C ASP A 257 -11.66 8.65 -12.29
N MET A 258 -11.72 7.32 -12.11
CA MET A 258 -11.30 6.67 -10.85
C MET A 258 -10.37 5.48 -11.06
N LEU A 259 -9.18 5.59 -10.47
CA LEU A 259 -8.14 4.56 -10.49
C LEU A 259 -8.00 3.94 -9.10
N VAL A 260 -8.12 2.61 -9.05
CA VAL A 260 -7.89 1.82 -7.83
C VAL A 260 -6.63 0.99 -8.00
N THR A 261 -5.76 1.06 -7.00
CA THR A 261 -4.56 0.26 -6.91
C THR A 261 -4.51 -0.42 -5.54
N LEU A 262 -4.29 -1.74 -5.54
CA LEU A 262 -4.13 -2.55 -4.34
C LEU A 262 -2.65 -2.96 -4.22
N PHE A 263 -2.08 -2.74 -3.04
CA PHE A 263 -0.77 -3.24 -2.65
C PHE A 263 -0.89 -4.15 -1.42
#